data_AF-A0A847ZCK2-F1
#
_entry.id   AF-A0A847ZCK2-F1
#
_cell.length_a   1.000
_cell.length_b   1.000
_cell.length_c   1.000
_cell.angle_alpha   90.00
_cell.angle_beta   90.00
_cell.angle_gamma   90.00
#
_symmetry.space_group_name_H-M   'P 1'
#
loop_
_entity.id
_entity.type
_entity.pdbx_description
1 polymer ?
#
loop_
_entity_poly.entity_id
_entity_poly.type
_entity_poly.pdbx_seq_one_letter_code
_entity_poly.pdbx_strand_id
1 'polypeptide(L)'
;MKTVPSEILCSPRRLTKLEFNLIKTHAQSGYEILKDIKFSWPIARMVLEHHERIDGSGYPNGLTGNNILPESRILAVADVVEAMATHRPYRPALGLEPALQEITQNRGVLFDEEAVDACLRLFREKGYTIKD
;
A
#
# COMPACT_ATOMS: atom_id res chain seq x y z
N MET A 1 12.01 10.13 11.05
CA MET A 1 12.02 11.57 10.72
C MET A 1 10.80 11.85 9.86
N LYS A 2 9.86 12.66 10.34
CA LYS A 2 8.56 12.89 9.69
C LYS A 2 8.75 13.86 8.52
N THR A 3 8.95 13.35 7.30
CA THR A 3 9.02 14.19 6.08
C THR A 3 7.68 14.84 5.74
N VAL A 4 6.59 14.39 6.38
CA VAL A 4 5.25 14.95 6.23
C VAL A 4 4.79 15.51 7.58
N PRO A 5 4.33 16.78 7.64
CA PRO A 5 3.71 17.37 8.82
C PRO A 5 2.60 16.48 9.38
N SER A 6 2.51 16.40 10.72
CA SER A 6 1.53 15.51 11.36
C SER A 6 0.12 15.99 11.04
N GLU A 7 -0.10 17.29 10.93
CA GLU A 7 -1.36 17.93 10.54
C GLU A 7 -1.90 17.43 9.20
N ILE A 8 -1.02 17.10 8.25
CA ILE A 8 -1.38 16.56 6.94
C ILE A 8 -1.70 15.05 7.05
N LEU A 9 -0.84 14.28 7.74
CA LEU A 9 -1.06 12.84 7.97
C LEU A 9 -2.34 12.56 8.76
N CYS A 10 -2.70 13.49 9.63
CA CYS A 10 -3.77 13.41 10.60
C CYS A 10 -5.04 14.15 10.16
N SER A 11 -5.09 14.59 8.90
CA SER A 11 -6.19 15.42 8.43
C SER A 11 -7.48 14.60 8.26
N PRO A 12 -8.60 14.98 8.89
CA PRO A 12 -9.88 14.29 8.71
C PRO A 12 -10.59 14.70 7.40
N ARG A 13 -10.06 15.70 6.68
CA ARG A 13 -10.61 16.17 5.40
C ARG A 13 -9.87 15.55 4.23
N ARG A 14 -10.48 15.66 3.04
CA ARG A 14 -9.78 15.35 1.80
C ARG A 14 -8.54 16.24 1.67
N LEU A 15 -7.42 15.61 1.32
CA LEU A 15 -6.17 16.31 1.07
C LEU A 15 -6.22 17.04 -0.28
N THR A 16 -5.60 18.20 -0.33
CA THR A 16 -5.32 18.88 -1.60
C THR A 16 -4.30 18.08 -2.41
N LYS A 17 -4.23 18.35 -3.71
CA LYS A 17 -3.23 17.71 -4.60
C LYS A 17 -1.80 17.94 -4.09
N LEU A 18 -1.49 19.12 -3.56
CA LEU A 18 -0.17 19.46 -3.05
C LEU A 18 0.16 18.66 -1.78
N GLU A 19 -0.77 18.57 -0.84
CA GLU A 19 -0.60 17.78 0.39
C GLU A 19 -0.46 16.29 0.08
N PHE A 20 -1.25 15.78 -0.86
CA PHE A 20 -1.12 14.39 -1.29
C PHE A 20 0.24 14.13 -1.95
N ASN A 21 0.73 15.03 -2.80
CA ASN A 21 2.07 14.93 -3.37
C ASN A 21 3.17 14.93 -2.30
N LEU A 22 3.00 15.70 -1.23
CA LEU A 22 3.93 15.66 -0.10
C LEU A 22 3.90 14.29 0.60
N ILE A 23 2.72 13.70 0.80
CA ILE A 23 2.61 12.34 1.35
C ILE A 23 3.34 11.33 0.48
N LYS A 24 3.21 11.39 -0.85
CA LYS A 24 3.86 10.44 -1.77
C LYS A 24 5.39 10.34 -1.56
N THR A 25 6.03 11.38 -1.03
CA THR A 25 7.49 11.40 -0.77
C THR A 25 7.94 10.40 0.30
N HIS A 26 7.02 9.82 1.09
CA HIS A 26 7.39 8.86 2.13
C HIS A 26 7.98 7.57 1.56
N ALA A 27 7.54 7.14 0.37
CA ALA A 27 8.07 5.94 -0.27
C ALA A 27 9.57 6.13 -0.59
N GLN A 28 9.93 7.27 -1.20
CA GLN A 28 11.33 7.63 -1.43
C GLN A 28 12.09 7.81 -0.10
N SER A 29 11.51 8.50 0.87
CA SER A 29 12.15 8.71 2.18
C SER A 29 12.46 7.38 2.87
N GLY A 30 11.54 6.41 2.82
CA GLY A 30 11.72 5.07 3.36
C GLY A 30 12.83 4.30 2.63
N TYR A 31 12.88 4.38 1.30
CA TYR A 31 13.98 3.83 0.52
C TYR A 31 15.33 4.42 0.95
N GLU A 32 15.45 5.76 1.05
CA GLU A 32 16.71 6.42 1.44
C GLU A 32 17.21 6.00 2.82
N ILE A 33 16.29 5.70 3.76
CA ILE A 33 16.63 5.21 5.09
C ILE A 33 17.16 3.76 5.05
N LEU A 34 16.57 2.93 4.17
CA LEU A 34 16.79 1.49 4.19
C LEU A 34 17.85 1.01 3.18
N LYS A 35 18.18 1.81 2.16
CA LYS A 35 19.01 1.38 1.00
C LYS A 35 20.41 0.90 1.38
N ASP A 36 20.99 1.43 2.46
CA ASP A 36 22.34 1.10 2.91
C ASP A 36 22.38 -0.05 3.94
N ILE A 37 21.20 -0.55 4.35
CA ILE A 37 21.07 -1.67 5.28
C ILE A 37 21.03 -2.99 4.50
N LYS A 38 21.87 -3.94 4.90
CA LYS A 38 21.91 -5.27 4.29
C LYS A 38 20.78 -6.15 4.83
N PHE A 39 19.78 -6.38 4.01
CA PHE A 39 18.70 -7.34 4.25
C PHE A 39 18.85 -8.57 3.33
N SER A 40 18.27 -9.70 3.73
CA SER A 40 18.20 -10.90 2.88
C SER A 40 17.27 -10.75 1.67
N TRP A 41 16.38 -9.75 1.71
CA TRP A 41 15.42 -9.40 0.67
C TRP A 41 15.60 -7.94 0.25
N PRO A 42 15.11 -7.52 -0.92
CA PRO A 42 15.25 -6.15 -1.42
C PRO A 42 14.29 -5.17 -0.72
N ILE A 43 14.30 -5.13 0.62
CA ILE A 43 13.34 -4.40 1.46
C ILE A 43 13.27 -2.91 1.11
N ALA A 44 14.40 -2.25 0.87
CA ALA A 44 14.40 -0.84 0.49
C ALA A 44 13.59 -0.61 -0.79
N ARG A 45 13.79 -1.46 -1.81
CA ARG A 45 13.05 -1.40 -3.07
C ARG A 45 11.58 -1.74 -2.88
N MET A 46 11.26 -2.71 -2.03
CA MET A 46 9.87 -3.01 -1.66
C MET A 46 9.14 -1.80 -1.07
N VAL A 47 9.80 -1.09 -0.15
CA VAL A 47 9.27 0.14 0.43
C VAL A 47 9.19 1.27 -0.59
N LEU A 48 10.06 1.33 -1.59
CA LEU A 48 9.93 2.31 -2.67
C LEU A 48 8.70 2.05 -3.54
N GLU A 49 8.42 0.78 -3.83
CA GLU A 49 7.46 0.35 -4.85
C GLU A 49 6.07 0.00 -4.32
N HIS A 50 5.84 -0.05 -3.00
CA HIS A 50 4.57 -0.53 -2.42
C HIS A 50 3.32 0.29 -2.80
N HIS A 51 3.50 1.47 -3.39
CA HIS A 51 2.42 2.29 -3.95
C HIS A 51 2.40 2.35 -5.48
N GLU A 52 3.25 1.56 -6.14
CA GLU A 52 3.13 1.32 -7.57
C GLU A 52 1.86 0.51 -7.87
N ARG A 53 1.30 0.72 -9.07
CA ARG A 53 0.11 0.03 -9.58
C ARG A 53 0.48 -0.61 -10.90
N ILE A 54 -0.03 -1.80 -11.19
CA ILE A 54 0.44 -2.56 -12.36
C ILE A 54 0.12 -1.87 -13.70
N ASP A 55 -0.86 -0.96 -13.74
CA ASP A 55 -1.19 -0.09 -14.88
C ASP A 55 -0.28 1.16 -15.03
N GLY A 56 0.63 1.40 -14.08
CA GLY A 56 1.52 2.56 -14.08
C GLY A 56 0.91 3.84 -13.48
N SER A 57 -0.32 3.79 -12.96
CA SER A 57 -0.96 4.94 -12.29
C SER A 57 -0.39 5.23 -10.89
N GLY A 58 0.46 4.32 -10.39
CA GLY A 58 1.11 4.38 -9.09
C GLY A 58 2.25 5.39 -9.01
N TYR A 59 2.99 5.33 -7.92
CA TYR A 59 4.11 6.22 -7.63
C TYR A 59 5.16 5.49 -6.76
N PRO A 60 6.41 5.98 -6.69
CA PRO A 60 6.94 7.24 -7.25
C PRO A 60 7.38 7.19 -8.72
N ASN A 61 7.65 6.02 -9.28
CA ASN A 61 8.29 5.86 -10.58
C ASN A 61 7.30 5.52 -11.70
N GLY A 62 6.07 5.14 -11.39
CA GLY A 62 5.05 4.78 -12.39
C GLY A 62 5.40 3.46 -13.09
N LEU A 63 5.91 2.50 -12.31
CA LEU A 63 6.29 1.19 -12.83
C LEU A 63 5.04 0.40 -13.24
N THR A 64 5.20 -0.49 -14.22
CA THR A 64 4.11 -1.30 -14.78
C THR A 64 4.38 -2.79 -14.64
N GLY A 65 3.33 -3.57 -14.38
CA GLY A 65 3.36 -5.03 -14.37
C GLY A 65 4.60 -5.65 -13.72
N ASN A 66 5.38 -6.38 -14.53
CA ASN A 66 6.57 -7.12 -14.08
C ASN A 66 7.80 -6.25 -13.78
N ASN A 67 7.73 -4.93 -13.98
CA ASN A 67 8.79 -4.02 -13.54
C ASN A 67 8.75 -3.77 -12.03
N ILE A 68 7.60 -4.06 -11.39
CA ILE A 68 7.41 -4.01 -9.94
C ILE A 68 7.84 -5.37 -9.35
N LEU A 69 8.57 -5.37 -8.23
CA LEU A 69 8.94 -6.63 -7.58
C LEU A 69 7.69 -7.43 -7.17
N PRO A 70 7.69 -8.77 -7.29
CA PRO A 70 6.61 -9.60 -6.80
C PRO A 70 6.23 -9.33 -5.34
N GLU A 71 7.23 -9.15 -4.47
CA GLU A 71 7.05 -8.86 -3.06
C GLU A 71 6.43 -7.47 -2.83
N SER A 72 6.76 -6.48 -3.67
CA SER A 72 6.13 -5.15 -3.64
C SER A 72 4.66 -5.23 -4.05
N ARG A 73 4.30 -6.07 -5.03
CA ARG A 73 2.91 -6.27 -5.45
C ARG A 73 2.07 -6.92 -4.35
N ILE A 74 2.65 -7.87 -3.62
CA ILE A 74 2.03 -8.45 -2.42
C ILE A 74 1.83 -7.38 -1.34
N LEU A 75 2.86 -6.59 -1.06
CA LEU A 75 2.80 -5.52 -0.06
C LEU A 75 1.76 -4.46 -0.41
N ALA A 76 1.61 -4.11 -1.68
CA ALA A 76 0.62 -3.14 -2.15
C ALA A 76 -0.83 -3.59 -1.90
N VAL A 77 -1.11 -4.90 -2.03
CA VAL A 77 -2.43 -5.47 -1.71
C VAL A 77 -2.63 -5.50 -0.19
N ALA A 78 -1.63 -5.94 0.56
CA ALA A 78 -1.70 -6.02 2.02
C ALA A 78 -1.92 -4.63 2.66
N ASP A 79 -1.19 -3.61 2.20
CA ASP A 79 -1.31 -2.23 2.69
C ASP A 79 -2.71 -1.66 2.45
N VAL A 80 -3.32 -1.90 1.28
CA VAL A 80 -4.68 -1.43 0.99
C VAL A 80 -5.70 -2.10 1.90
N VAL A 81 -5.59 -3.42 2.10
CA VAL A 81 -6.51 -4.14 2.98
C VAL A 81 -6.39 -3.65 4.41
N GLU A 82 -5.17 -3.54 4.94
CA GLU A 82 -4.92 -3.04 6.29
C GLU A 82 -5.41 -1.59 6.45
N ALA A 83 -5.10 -0.71 5.49
CA ALA A 83 -5.47 0.70 5.53
C ALA A 83 -6.98 0.95 5.52
N MET A 84 -7.76 0.07 4.89
CA MET A 84 -9.22 0.16 4.82
C MET A 84 -9.91 -0.54 5.99
N ALA A 85 -9.35 -1.66 6.46
CA ALA A 85 -9.98 -2.49 7.47
C ALA A 85 -9.68 -2.07 8.92
N THR A 86 -8.63 -1.30 9.17
CA THR A 86 -8.24 -0.90 10.53
C THR A 86 -8.65 0.53 10.89
N HIS A 87 -8.92 0.76 12.17
CA HIS A 87 -9.19 2.09 12.68
C HIS A 87 -7.92 2.94 12.67
N ARG A 88 -8.01 4.13 12.06
CA ARG A 88 -6.97 5.16 12.16
C ARG A 88 -7.48 6.31 13.02
N PRO A 89 -6.63 7.06 13.73
CA PRO A 89 -7.08 8.12 14.64
C PRO A 89 -7.95 9.21 13.99
N TYR A 90 -7.94 9.30 12.66
CA TYR A 90 -8.64 10.31 11.86
C TYR A 90 -9.63 9.72 10.84
N ARG A 91 -9.76 8.39 10.79
CA ARG A 91 -10.65 7.69 9.85
C ARG A 91 -11.13 6.37 10.47
N PRO A 92 -12.45 6.19 10.69
CA PRO A 92 -12.96 4.89 11.10
C PRO A 92 -12.68 3.84 10.02
N ALA A 93 -12.47 2.60 10.44
CA ALA A 93 -12.37 1.48 9.52
C ALA A 93 -13.61 1.44 8.61
N LEU A 94 -13.40 1.19 7.32
CA LEU A 94 -14.50 0.83 6.43
C LEU A 94 -14.94 -0.62 6.66
N GLY A 95 -14.07 -1.43 7.27
CA GLY A 95 -14.29 -2.84 7.55
C GLY A 95 -13.61 -3.75 6.52
N LEU A 96 -13.56 -5.04 6.84
CA LEU A 96 -12.89 -6.05 6.03
C LEU A 96 -13.55 -6.24 4.66
N GLU A 97 -14.88 -6.36 4.60
CA GLU A 97 -15.58 -6.62 3.33
C GLU A 97 -15.36 -5.52 2.28
N PRO A 98 -15.49 -4.21 2.60
CA PRO A 98 -15.14 -3.15 1.65
C PRO A 98 -13.68 -3.20 1.19
N ALA A 99 -12.76 -3.59 2.08
CA ALA A 99 -11.34 -3.72 1.74
C ALA A 99 -11.09 -4.88 0.76
N LEU A 100 -11.72 -6.04 0.98
CA LEU A 100 -11.63 -7.17 0.06
C LEU A 100 -12.33 -6.87 -1.28
N GLN A 101 -13.42 -6.12 -1.26
CA GLN A 101 -14.12 -5.68 -2.47
C GLN A 101 -13.25 -4.74 -3.31
N GLU A 102 -12.56 -3.78 -2.69
CA GLU A 102 -11.66 -2.84 -3.39
C GLU A 102 -10.57 -3.56 -4.18
N ILE A 103 -9.87 -4.51 -3.55
CA ILE A 103 -8.79 -5.25 -4.22
C ILE A 103 -9.34 -6.20 -5.30
N THR A 104 -10.56 -6.73 -5.10
CA THR A 104 -11.22 -7.62 -6.08
C THR A 104 -11.63 -6.85 -7.33
N GLN A 105 -12.24 -5.67 -7.16
CA GLN A 105 -12.71 -4.84 -8.28
C GLN A 105 -11.58 -4.32 -9.16
N ASN A 106 -10.38 -4.16 -8.58
CA ASN A 106 -9.21 -3.64 -9.26
C ASN A 106 -8.14 -4.72 -9.56
N ARG A 107 -8.49 -6.00 -9.42
CA ARG A 107 -7.64 -7.16 -9.74
C ARG A 107 -7.27 -7.14 -11.23
N GLY A 108 -5.98 -7.26 -11.55
CA GLY A 108 -5.49 -7.24 -12.93
C GLY A 108 -5.46 -5.84 -13.57
N VAL A 109 -5.89 -4.79 -12.84
CA VAL A 109 -5.84 -3.39 -13.29
C VAL A 109 -4.88 -2.59 -12.42
N LEU A 110 -5.18 -2.44 -11.13
CA LEU A 110 -4.30 -1.72 -10.19
C LEU A 110 -3.39 -2.69 -9.42
N PHE A 111 -3.91 -3.89 -9.16
CA PHE A 111 -3.27 -4.89 -8.32
C PHE A 111 -2.95 -6.16 -9.09
N ASP A 112 -1.83 -6.78 -8.74
CA ASP A 112 -1.45 -8.08 -9.26
C ASP A 112 -2.48 -9.15 -8.93
N GLU A 113 -2.81 -9.97 -9.93
CA GLU A 113 -3.83 -11.01 -9.82
C GLU A 113 -3.50 -12.06 -8.77
N GLU A 114 -2.26 -12.54 -8.73
CA GLU A 114 -1.84 -13.60 -7.81
C GLU A 114 -1.81 -13.08 -6.37
N ALA A 115 -1.38 -11.84 -6.17
CA ALA A 115 -1.40 -11.19 -4.86
C ALA A 115 -2.83 -11.02 -4.33
N VAL A 116 -3.77 -10.58 -5.17
CA VAL A 116 -5.19 -10.45 -4.80
C VAL A 116 -5.78 -11.81 -4.46
N ASP A 117 -5.58 -12.83 -5.30
CA ASP A 117 -6.13 -14.17 -5.08
C ASP A 117 -5.58 -14.81 -3.81
N ALA A 118 -4.28 -14.63 -3.53
CA ALA A 118 -3.67 -15.09 -2.30
C ALA A 118 -4.28 -14.41 -1.06
N CYS A 119 -4.54 -13.11 -1.13
CA CYS A 119 -5.18 -12.35 -0.05
C CYS A 119 -6.64 -12.82 0.18
N LEU A 120 -7.42 -12.98 -0.90
CA LEU A 120 -8.79 -13.47 -0.80
C LEU A 120 -8.86 -14.87 -0.19
N ARG A 121 -7.99 -15.78 -0.61
CA ARG A 121 -7.89 -17.13 -0.04
C ARG A 121 -7.55 -17.09 1.45
N LEU A 122 -6.64 -16.21 1.87
CA LEU A 122 -6.26 -16.06 3.27
C LEU A 122 -7.47 -15.72 4.16
N PHE A 123 -8.31 -14.78 3.73
CA PHE A 123 -9.48 -14.37 4.50
C PHE A 123 -10.67 -15.33 4.36
N ARG A 124 -11.00 -15.76 3.13
CA ARG A 124 -12.24 -16.52 2.85
C ARG A 124 -12.12 -18.01 3.14
N GLU A 125 -10.96 -18.60 2.91
CA GLU A 125 -10.77 -20.06 3.06
C GLU A 125 -9.99 -20.42 4.32
N LYS A 126 -8.99 -19.60 4.67
CA LYS A 126 -8.13 -19.87 5.85
C LYS A 126 -8.63 -19.20 7.14
N GLY A 127 -9.72 -18.44 7.07
CA GLY A 127 -10.36 -17.82 8.23
C GLY A 127 -9.45 -16.82 8.99
N TYR A 128 -8.52 -16.17 8.29
CA TYR A 128 -7.68 -15.15 8.91
C TYR A 128 -8.52 -13.94 9.33
N THR A 129 -8.20 -13.37 10.49
CA THR A 129 -8.84 -12.16 11.02
C THR A 129 -7.78 -11.12 11.34
N ILE A 130 -8.01 -9.86 10.96
CA ILE A 130 -7.19 -8.74 11.42
C ILE A 130 -7.49 -8.52 12.89
N LYS A 131 -6.45 -8.46 13.73
CA LYS A 131 -6.60 -8.14 15.15
C LYS A 131 -6.71 -6.63 15.31
N ASP A 132 -7.59 -6.19 16.20
CA ASP A 132 -7.74 -4.79 16.59
C ASP A 132 -6.50 -4.23 17.32
#